data_AF-A0A5J4N9B3-F1
#
_entry.id   AF-A0A5J4N9B3-F1
#
_cell.length_a   1.000
_cell.length_b   1.000
_cell.length_c   1.000
_cell.angle_alpha   90.00
_cell.angle_beta   90.00
_cell.angle_gamma   90.00
#
_symmetry.space_group_name_H-M   'P 1'
#
loop_
_entity.id
_entity.type
_entity.pdbx_description
1 polymer ?
#
loop_
_entity_poly.entity_id
_entity_poly.type
_entity_poly.pdbx_seq_one_letter_code
_entity_poly.pdbx_strand_id
1 'polypeptide(L)'
;MIPYSAIQALIHGDPNDLNILINRTSSGDGSSDFGILDWEDCAVSRRVYDLALMLMYMICCETTASTAKLAEFGHAIIQGFQCEASKDDWCLTQAERTCLVTLIAVRFAQSLILGEHTFRTKDPGNQYVMLTAKQGGWEKLSSVWLTQKSEFINAWAQIK
;
A
#
# COMPACT_ATOMS: atom_id res chain seq x y z
N MET A 1 5.55 -21.48 23.15
CA MET A 1 4.45 -21.04 22.25
C MET A 1 4.66 -19.56 22.03
N ILE A 2 5.17 -19.13 20.86
CA ILE A 2 5.53 -17.73 20.61
C ILE A 2 4.24 -17.00 20.17
N PRO A 3 3.63 -16.12 20.98
CA PRO A 3 2.29 -15.62 20.70
C PRO A 3 2.26 -14.39 19.77
N TYR A 4 3.40 -13.96 19.19
CA TYR A 4 3.51 -12.61 18.61
C TYR A 4 4.43 -12.50 17.38
N SER A 5 4.76 -13.60 16.68
CA SER A 5 5.47 -13.47 15.41
C SER A 5 4.50 -13.08 14.30
N ALA A 6 4.74 -11.95 13.64
CA ALA A 6 4.01 -11.55 12.45
C ALA A 6 3.94 -12.71 11.44
N ILE A 7 2.75 -12.99 10.92
CA ILE A 7 2.50 -14.11 10.01
C ILE A 7 3.26 -13.89 8.71
N GLN A 8 4.06 -14.89 8.33
CA GLN A 8 4.68 -14.94 7.02
C GLN A 8 3.74 -15.65 6.04
N ALA A 9 3.59 -15.08 4.85
CA ALA A 9 2.82 -15.65 3.75
C ALA A 9 3.49 -15.27 2.43
N LEU A 10 3.01 -15.86 1.33
CA LEU A 10 3.31 -15.34 0.00
C LEU A 10 2.71 -13.94 -0.10
N ILE A 11 3.57 -12.94 -0.28
CA ILE A 11 3.19 -11.57 -0.64
C ILE A 11 3.42 -11.39 -2.14
N HIS A 12 2.64 -10.50 -2.75
CA HIS A 12 2.74 -10.19 -4.16
C HIS A 12 3.97 -9.35 -4.48
N GLY A 13 4.35 -8.41 -3.61
CA GLY A 13 5.52 -7.55 -3.79
C GLY A 13 5.29 -6.28 -4.60
N ASP A 14 4.22 -6.22 -5.41
CA ASP A 14 3.77 -5.03 -6.15
C ASP A 14 2.24 -4.96 -6.42
N PRO A 15 1.37 -5.11 -5.40
CA PRO A 15 -0.08 -5.00 -5.59
C PRO A 15 -0.55 -3.53 -5.73
N ASN A 16 -0.11 -2.83 -6.77
CA ASN A 16 -0.58 -1.49 -7.11
C ASN A 16 -1.84 -1.52 -8.00
N ASP A 17 -2.44 -0.36 -8.25
CA ASP A 17 -3.71 -0.21 -8.99
C ASP A 17 -3.61 -0.65 -10.46
N LEU A 18 -2.42 -0.63 -11.05
CA LEU A 18 -2.19 -1.09 -12.43
C LEU A 18 -2.16 -2.62 -12.52
N ASN A 19 -1.90 -3.31 -11.40
CA ASN A 19 -1.83 -4.77 -11.32
C ASN A 19 -3.15 -5.44 -10.89
N ILE A 20 -4.22 -4.66 -10.75
CA ILE A 20 -5.56 -5.15 -10.39
C ILE A 20 -6.54 -4.92 -11.55
N LEU A 21 -7.01 -6.01 -12.15
CA LEU A 21 -8.06 -5.99 -13.16
C LEU A 21 -9.42 -6.11 -12.48
N ILE A 22 -10.34 -5.19 -12.75
CA ILE A 22 -11.70 -5.24 -12.22
C ILE A 22 -12.67 -5.48 -13.37
N ASN A 23 -13.48 -6.54 -13.27
CA ASN A 23 -14.58 -6.78 -14.17
C ASN A 23 -15.70 -5.78 -13.90
N ARG A 24 -15.93 -4.85 -14.83
CA ARG A 24 -16.97 -3.83 -14.68
C ARG A 24 -18.36 -4.30 -15.12
N THR A 25 -18.49 -5.53 -15.64
CA THR A 25 -19.76 -6.07 -16.14
C THR A 25 -20.50 -6.94 -15.14
N SER A 26 -19.89 -7.28 -13.99
CA SER A 26 -20.58 -7.97 -12.90
C SER A 26 -21.62 -7.04 -12.27
N SER A 27 -22.88 -7.39 -12.50
CA SER A 27 -24.06 -6.58 -12.24
C SER A 27 -24.72 -6.94 -10.91
N GLY A 28 -24.86 -5.94 -10.02
CA GLY A 28 -25.97 -5.83 -9.08
C GLY A 28 -25.88 -6.54 -7.73
N ASP A 29 -24.97 -7.48 -7.49
CA ASP A 29 -24.89 -8.22 -6.21
C ASP A 29 -23.80 -7.74 -5.23
N GLY A 30 -23.01 -6.73 -5.63
CA GLY A 30 -21.93 -6.17 -4.81
C GLY A 30 -20.62 -6.95 -4.84
N SER A 31 -20.55 -8.09 -5.55
CA SER A 31 -19.29 -8.76 -5.87
C SER A 31 -18.72 -8.22 -7.18
N SER A 32 -17.43 -7.85 -7.17
CA SER A 32 -16.70 -7.49 -8.38
C SER A 32 -15.71 -8.61 -8.66
N ASP A 33 -15.82 -9.27 -9.81
CA ASP A 33 -14.77 -10.20 -10.22
C ASP A 33 -13.49 -9.39 -10.45
N PHE A 34 -12.36 -9.89 -9.94
CA PHE A 34 -11.07 -9.26 -10.16
C PHE A 34 -9.98 -10.28 -10.47
N GLY A 35 -8.95 -9.82 -11.15
CA GLY A 35 -7.72 -10.56 -11.41
C GLY A 35 -6.51 -9.76 -10.94
N ILE A 36 -5.44 -10.47 -10.57
CA ILE A 36 -4.18 -9.86 -10.14
C ILE A 36 -3.08 -10.31 -11.11
N LEU A 37 -2.34 -9.35 -11.64
CA LEU A 37 -1.25 -9.54 -12.61
C LEU A 37 0.11 -9.38 -11.94
N ASP A 38 1.18 -9.70 -12.67
CA ASP A 38 2.55 -9.27 -12.33
C ASP A 38 3.14 -9.86 -11.03
N TRP A 39 3.16 -11.19 -10.95
CA TRP A 39 3.62 -11.94 -9.78
C TRP A 39 5.15 -12.09 -9.68
N GLU A 40 5.93 -11.36 -10.48
CA GLU A 40 7.38 -11.57 -10.57
C GLU A 40 8.16 -11.14 -9.32
N ASP A 41 7.60 -10.21 -8.53
CA ASP A 41 8.17 -9.73 -7.27
C ASP A 41 7.67 -10.49 -6.03
N CYS A 42 6.99 -11.62 -6.23
CA CYS A 42 6.42 -12.36 -5.12
C CYS A 42 7.49 -12.97 -4.19
N ALA A 43 7.22 -12.92 -2.89
CA ALA A 43 8.15 -13.42 -1.88
C ALA A 43 7.42 -13.94 -0.64
N VAL A 44 8.06 -14.83 0.12
CA VAL A 44 7.55 -15.21 1.46
C VAL A 44 7.99 -14.15 2.46
N SER A 45 7.05 -13.35 2.93
CA SER A 45 7.31 -12.22 3.84
C SER A 45 6.08 -11.84 4.67
N ARG A 46 6.11 -10.69 5.34
CA ARG A 46 4.99 -10.20 6.15
C ARG A 46 3.95 -9.51 5.26
N ARG A 47 2.69 -9.93 5.36
CA ARG A 47 1.57 -9.41 4.53
C ARG A 47 1.32 -7.92 4.69
N VAL A 48 1.67 -7.34 5.84
CA VAL A 48 1.59 -5.88 6.06
C VAL A 48 2.42 -5.07 5.05
N TYR A 49 3.43 -5.68 4.41
CA TYR A 49 4.22 -5.00 3.39
C TYR A 49 3.43 -4.74 2.10
N ASP A 50 2.61 -5.69 1.66
CA ASP A 50 1.69 -5.50 0.53
C ASP A 50 0.63 -4.44 0.87
N LEU A 51 0.08 -4.48 2.10
CA LEU A 51 -0.86 -3.47 2.56
C LEU A 51 -0.24 -2.06 2.56
N ALA A 52 0.99 -1.93 3.05
CA ALA A 52 1.71 -0.65 3.05
C ALA A 52 1.99 -0.15 1.62
N LEU A 53 2.27 -1.06 0.68
CA LEU A 53 2.46 -0.73 -0.74
C LEU A 53 1.17 -0.25 -1.38
N MET A 54 0.06 -0.97 -1.19
CA MET A 54 -1.27 -0.56 -1.68
C MET A 54 -1.65 0.83 -1.18
N LEU A 55 -1.45 1.11 0.11
CA LEU A 55 -1.74 2.42 0.71
C LEU A 55 -0.80 3.51 0.18
N MET A 56 0.47 3.20 -0.05
CA MET A 56 1.44 4.13 -0.65
C MET A 56 0.98 4.55 -2.05
N TYR A 57 0.64 3.59 -2.92
CA TYR A 57 0.18 3.92 -4.27
C TYR A 57 -1.18 4.61 -4.28
N MET A 58 -2.11 4.27 -3.38
CA MET A 58 -3.34 5.03 -3.22
C MET A 58 -3.06 6.52 -2.93
N ILE A 59 -2.16 6.80 -1.99
CA ILE A 59 -1.76 8.19 -1.66
C ILE A 59 -1.00 8.83 -2.84
N CYS A 60 -0.19 8.05 -3.56
CA CYS A 60 0.63 8.53 -4.67
C CYS A 60 -0.19 8.87 -5.92
N CYS A 61 -1.12 8.00 -6.32
CA CYS A 61 -1.94 8.16 -7.51
C CYS A 61 -3.04 9.21 -7.33
N GLU A 62 -3.54 9.40 -6.10
CA GLU A 62 -4.48 10.47 -5.81
C GLU A 62 -3.76 11.83 -5.69
N THR A 63 -4.22 12.81 -6.46
CA THR A 63 -3.55 14.12 -6.58
C THR A 63 -4.42 15.30 -6.16
N THR A 64 -5.72 15.05 -5.93
CA THR A 64 -6.71 16.09 -5.67
C THR A 64 -7.37 15.98 -4.30
N ALA A 65 -7.29 14.81 -3.67
CA ALA A 65 -7.92 14.56 -2.38
C ALA A 65 -7.23 15.29 -1.22
N SER A 66 -8.03 15.74 -0.25
CA SER A 66 -7.53 16.18 1.04
C SER A 66 -7.01 15.01 1.89
N THR A 67 -6.23 15.29 2.93
CA THR A 67 -5.73 14.26 3.86
C THR A 67 -6.84 13.46 4.51
N ALA A 68 -7.94 14.11 4.89
CA ALA A 68 -9.12 13.43 5.44
C ALA A 68 -9.72 12.43 4.43
N LYS A 69 -9.75 12.79 3.15
CA LYS A 69 -10.28 11.93 2.10
C LYS A 69 -9.32 10.78 1.76
N LEU A 70 -8.01 11.02 1.77
CA LEU A 70 -6.99 9.97 1.68
C LEU A 70 -7.07 8.99 2.86
N ALA A 71 -7.33 9.49 4.06
CA ALA A 71 -7.53 8.66 5.24
C ALA A 71 -8.78 7.78 5.12
N GLU A 72 -9.87 8.30 4.54
CA GLU A 72 -11.09 7.54 4.23
C GLU A 72 -10.82 6.42 3.20
N PHE A 73 -10.09 6.71 2.11
CA PHE A 73 -9.68 5.70 1.14
C PHE A 73 -8.79 4.62 1.78
N GLY A 74 -7.83 5.04 2.61
CA GLY A 74 -6.97 4.11 3.35
C GLY A 74 -7.77 3.23 4.31
N HIS A 75 -8.81 3.78 4.96
CA HIS A 75 -9.70 3.01 5.81
C HIS A 75 -10.39 1.88 5.04
N ALA A 76 -10.94 2.18 3.86
CA ALA A 76 -11.59 1.17 3.01
C ALA A 76 -10.63 0.03 2.61
N ILE A 77 -9.40 0.39 2.23
CA ILE A 77 -8.35 -0.58 1.87
C ILE A 77 -7.98 -1.46 3.07
N ILE A 78 -7.71 -0.87 4.23
CA ILE A 78 -7.33 -1.61 5.45
C ILE A 78 -8.49 -2.52 5.90
N GLN A 79 -9.73 -2.03 5.84
CA GLN A 79 -10.90 -2.81 6.20
C GLN A 79 -11.06 -4.03 5.26
N GLY A 80 -10.97 -3.84 3.94
CA GLY A 80 -11.02 -4.95 2.98
C GLY A 80 -9.92 -5.98 3.24
N PHE A 81 -8.68 -5.52 3.46
CA PHE A 81 -7.56 -6.39 3.81
C PHE A 81 -7.81 -7.20 5.09
N GLN A 82 -8.34 -6.57 6.15
CA GLN A 82 -8.64 -7.26 7.40
C GLN A 82 -9.83 -8.22 7.28
N CYS A 83 -10.87 -7.85 6.53
CA CYS A 83 -12.01 -8.73 6.26
C CYS A 83 -11.55 -10.05 5.62
N GLU A 84 -10.72 -9.98 4.58
CA GLU A 84 -10.14 -11.19 3.96
C GLU A 84 -9.20 -11.92 4.93
N ALA A 85 -8.31 -11.21 5.61
CA ALA A 85 -7.36 -11.83 6.53
C ALA A 85 -8.02 -12.54 7.72
N SER A 86 -9.17 -12.06 8.19
CA SER A 86 -9.90 -12.66 9.32
C SER A 86 -10.47 -14.05 9.01
N LYS A 87 -10.65 -14.40 7.73
CA LYS A 87 -11.14 -15.73 7.32
C LYS A 87 -10.17 -16.85 7.69
N ASP A 88 -8.89 -16.52 7.82
CA ASP A 88 -7.79 -17.44 8.15
C ASP A 88 -7.17 -17.17 9.54
N ASP A 89 -7.85 -16.41 10.42
CA ASP A 89 -7.31 -15.93 11.71
C ASP A 89 -6.01 -15.12 11.58
N TRP A 90 -5.85 -14.41 10.46
CA TRP A 90 -4.66 -13.64 10.14
C TRP A 90 -4.89 -12.12 10.30
N CYS A 91 -5.70 -11.68 11.25
CA CYS A 91 -5.88 -10.25 11.50
C CYS A 91 -4.54 -9.54 11.75
N LEU A 92 -4.47 -8.24 11.44
CA LEU A 92 -3.26 -7.46 11.71
C LEU A 92 -2.91 -7.57 13.19
N THR A 93 -1.63 -7.72 13.48
CA THR A 93 -1.14 -7.65 14.86
C THR A 93 -1.10 -6.21 15.34
N GLN A 94 -1.01 -6.01 16.65
CA GLN A 94 -0.84 -4.66 17.20
C GLN A 94 0.44 -3.98 16.69
N ALA A 95 1.53 -4.75 16.55
CA ALA A 95 2.79 -4.24 16.02
C ALA A 95 2.65 -3.76 14.57
N GLU A 96 1.96 -4.54 13.72
CA GLU A 96 1.69 -4.18 12.32
C GLU A 96 0.83 -2.92 12.21
N ARG A 97 -0.24 -2.81 13.00
CA ARG A 97 -1.06 -1.59 13.07
C ARG A 97 -0.23 -0.38 13.49
N THR A 98 0.58 -0.52 14.54
CA THR A 98 1.39 0.59 15.07
C THR A 98 2.48 1.03 14.08
N CYS A 99 3.05 0.12 13.29
CA CYS A 99 4.10 0.48 12.33
C CYS A 99 3.59 0.83 10.93
N LEU A 100 2.31 0.65 10.61
CA LEU A 100 1.76 0.78 9.25
C LEU A 100 2.11 2.11 8.56
N VAL A 101 1.88 3.25 9.21
CA VAL A 101 2.23 4.58 8.63
C VAL A 101 3.74 4.72 8.38
N THR A 102 4.55 4.10 9.25
CA THR A 102 6.02 4.06 9.04
C THR A 102 6.37 3.19 7.84
N LEU A 103 5.71 2.04 7.66
CA LEU A 103 5.92 1.17 6.51
C LEU A 103 5.52 1.84 5.19
N ILE A 104 4.44 2.63 5.17
CA ILE A 104 4.04 3.43 4.01
C ILE A 104 5.15 4.43 3.64
N ALA A 105 5.67 5.17 4.63
CA ALA A 105 6.78 6.09 4.41
C ALA A 105 8.05 5.38 3.90
N VAL A 106 8.36 4.20 4.43
CA VAL A 106 9.47 3.37 3.94
C VAL A 106 9.24 2.93 2.49
N ARG A 107 8.02 2.52 2.12
CA ARG A 107 7.69 2.15 0.73
C ARG A 107 7.82 3.33 -0.23
N PHE A 108 7.39 4.53 0.17
CA PHE A 108 7.64 5.75 -0.60
C PHE A 108 9.14 5.96 -0.83
N ALA A 109 9.95 5.92 0.24
CA ALA A 109 11.39 6.10 0.15
C ALA A 109 12.04 5.05 -0.77
N GLN A 110 11.64 3.78 -0.66
CA GLN A 110 12.12 2.71 -1.53
C GLN A 110 11.80 2.98 -2.99
N SER A 111 10.53 3.31 -3.32
CA SER A 111 10.09 3.57 -4.70
C SER A 111 10.83 4.77 -5.30
N LEU A 112 10.95 5.86 -4.54
CA LEU A 112 11.59 7.09 -5.01
C LEU A 112 13.10 6.92 -5.23
N ILE A 113 13.79 6.29 -4.27
CA ILE A 113 15.24 6.08 -4.36
C ILE A 113 15.57 5.06 -5.44
N LEU A 114 14.84 3.94 -5.51
CA LEU A 114 15.06 2.91 -6.51
C LEU A 114 14.74 3.43 -7.92
N GLY A 115 13.64 4.17 -8.08
CA GLY A 115 13.27 4.81 -9.34
C GLY A 115 14.37 5.72 -9.86
N GLU A 116 14.87 6.63 -9.02
CA GLU A 116 15.97 7.54 -9.35
C GLU A 116 17.27 6.78 -9.67
N HIS A 117 17.62 5.77 -8.86
CA HIS A 117 18.81 4.96 -9.08
C HIS A 117 18.74 4.21 -10.42
N THR A 118 17.62 3.58 -10.72
CA THR A 118 17.39 2.86 -11.97
C THR A 118 17.45 3.80 -13.16
N PHE A 119 16.77 4.94 -13.09
CA PHE A 119 16.78 5.96 -14.13
C PHE A 119 18.18 6.51 -14.41
N ARG A 120 19.04 6.64 -13.39
CA ARG A 120 20.40 7.18 -13.59
C ARG A 120 21.43 6.14 -13.99
N THR A 121 21.27 4.89 -13.57
CA THR A 121 22.39 3.92 -13.60
C THR A 121 22.09 2.58 -14.26
N LYS A 122 20.84 2.13 -14.26
CA LYS A 122 20.46 0.79 -14.76
C LYS A 122 19.78 0.86 -16.11
N ASP A 123 18.86 1.81 -16.27
CA ASP A 123 18.09 1.99 -17.49
C ASP A 123 17.90 3.49 -17.80
N PRO A 124 18.96 4.17 -18.28
CA PRO A 124 18.92 5.60 -18.56
C PRO A 124 17.85 5.98 -19.58
N GLY A 125 16.97 6.91 -19.18
CA GLY A 125 15.90 7.41 -20.03
C GLY A 125 14.56 6.71 -19.83
N ASN A 126 14.49 5.62 -19.06
CA ASN A 126 13.24 4.96 -18.72
C ASN A 126 12.38 5.87 -17.82
N GLN A 127 11.44 6.59 -18.43
CA GLN A 127 10.60 7.56 -17.73
C GLN A 127 9.56 6.92 -16.80
N TYR A 128 9.32 5.61 -16.94
CA TYR A 128 8.35 4.87 -16.16
C TYR A 128 8.80 4.73 -14.70
N VAL A 129 10.07 4.43 -14.46
CA VAL A 129 10.60 4.27 -13.08
C VAL A 129 10.58 5.59 -12.28
N MET A 130 10.35 6.71 -12.95
CA MET A 130 10.22 8.04 -12.34
C MET A 130 8.77 8.43 -12.03
N LEU A 131 7.78 7.56 -12.29
CA LEU A 131 6.37 7.89 -12.17
C LEU A 131 5.99 8.34 -10.76
N THR A 132 6.44 7.62 -9.71
CA THR A 132 6.20 7.98 -8.31
C THR A 132 6.72 9.39 -7.99
N ALA A 133 7.92 9.74 -8.48
CA ALA A 133 8.49 11.07 -8.25
C ALA A 133 7.69 12.15 -9.00
N LYS A 134 7.30 11.89 -10.26
CA LYS A 134 6.50 12.81 -11.07
C LYS A 134 5.09 13.06 -10.53
N GLN A 135 4.54 12.12 -9.78
CA GLN A 135 3.24 12.25 -9.11
C GLN A 135 3.32 13.00 -7.76
N GLY A 136 4.46 13.64 -7.46
CA GLY A 136 4.68 14.38 -6.22
C GLY A 136 5.00 13.48 -5.03
N GLY A 137 5.64 12.33 -5.28
CA GLY A 137 5.93 11.34 -4.24
C GLY A 137 6.82 11.87 -3.12
N TRP A 138 7.72 12.82 -3.39
CA TRP A 138 8.56 13.44 -2.36
C TRP A 138 7.75 14.31 -1.40
N GLU A 139 6.85 15.14 -1.93
CA GLU A 139 5.95 15.98 -1.15
C GLU A 139 4.98 15.13 -0.33
N LYS A 140 4.45 14.05 -0.93
CA LYS A 140 3.55 13.10 -0.25
C LYS A 140 4.25 12.30 0.83
N LEU A 141 5.49 11.85 0.62
CA LEU A 141 6.31 11.24 1.66
C LEU A 141 6.53 12.20 2.82
N SER A 142 6.90 13.45 2.53
CA SER A 142 7.05 14.50 3.54
C SER A 142 5.74 14.70 4.31
N SER A 143 4.61 14.70 3.60
CA SER A 143 3.29 14.80 4.21
C SER A 143 2.98 13.66 5.17
N VAL A 144 3.08 12.42 4.70
CA VAL A 144 2.78 11.22 5.48
C VAL A 144 3.71 11.07 6.68
N TRP A 145 4.99 11.43 6.54
CA TRP A 145 5.99 11.16 7.58
C TRP A 145 6.21 12.32 8.56
N LEU A 146 6.24 13.56 8.07
CA LEU A 146 6.68 14.72 8.84
C LEU A 146 5.52 15.61 9.29
N THR A 147 4.57 15.93 8.42
CA THR A 147 3.57 16.96 8.71
C THR A 147 2.20 16.42 9.12
N GLN A 148 1.77 15.26 8.59
CA GLN A 148 0.41 14.72 8.76
C GLN A 148 0.38 13.30 9.31
N LYS A 149 1.51 12.79 9.81
CA LYS A 149 1.65 11.43 10.35
C LYS A 149 0.57 11.08 11.40
N SER A 150 0.31 12.00 12.32
CA SER A 150 -0.69 11.81 13.38
C SER A 150 -2.12 11.72 12.85
N GLU A 151 -2.44 12.42 11.76
CA GLU A 151 -3.77 12.38 11.14
C GLU A 151 -4.08 10.97 10.62
N PHE A 152 -3.14 10.37 9.88
CA PHE A 152 -3.26 8.99 9.40
C PHE A 152 -3.29 7.97 10.54
N ILE A 153 -2.40 8.11 11.55
CA ILE A 153 -2.40 7.22 12.72
C ILE A 153 -3.75 7.27 13.44
N ASN A 154 -4.27 8.47 13.70
CA ASN A 154 -5.52 8.64 14.43
C ASN A 154 -6.72 8.12 13.63
N ALA A 155 -6.75 8.37 12.32
CA ALA A 155 -7.83 7.90 11.44
C ALA A 155 -7.91 6.38 11.37
N TRP A 156 -6.77 5.69 11.44
CA TRP A 156 -6.71 4.23 11.33
C TRP A 156 -6.60 3.50 12.68
N ALA A 157 -6.44 4.22 13.78
CA ALA A 157 -6.39 3.64 15.14
C ALA A 157 -7.68 2.92 15.55
N GLN A 158 -8.81 3.29 14.94
CA GLN A 158 -10.14 2.76 15.28
C GLN A 158 -10.54 1.52 14.48
N ILE A 159 -9.69 1.08 13.54
CA ILE A 159 -9.99 -0.09 12.72
C ILE A 159 -9.76 -1.33 13.57
N LYS A 160 -10.86 -2.06 13.81
CA LYS A 160 -10.88 -3.31 14.59
C LYS A 160 -10.28 -4.47 13.81
#